data_AF-T0TB73-F1
#
_entry.id   AF-T0TB73-F1
#
_cell.length_a   1.000
_cell.length_b   1.000
_cell.length_c   1.000
_cell.angle_alpha   90.00
_cell.angle_beta   90.00
_cell.angle_gamma   90.00
#
_symmetry.space_group_name_H-M   'P 1'
#
loop_
_entity.id
_entity.type
_entity.pdbx_description
1 polymer ?
#
loop_
_entity_poly.entity_id
_entity_poly.type
_entity_poly.pdbx_seq_one_letter_code
_entity_poly.pdbx_strand_id
1 'polypeptide(L)' 'MNYFKGKQFQKDVIIVAVGYYLRYNLSYREIQELLYDRGINVCHTTIYRWVQEYSKVLYHLWKKKNRQSFYSWKMDETYI' A
#
# COMPACT_ATOMS: atom_id res chain seq x y z
N MET A 1 2.92 -5.35 -19.25
CA MET A 1 4.02 -5.11 -18.29
C MET A 1 3.87 -6.07 -17.11
N ASN A 2 4.81 -6.99 -16.88
CA ASN A 2 4.81 -7.81 -15.67
C ASN A 2 5.64 -7.08 -14.59
N TYR A 3 5.00 -6.12 -13.89
CA TYR A 3 5.65 -5.21 -12.92
C TYR A 3 6.38 -5.91 -11.76
N PHE A 4 6.11 -7.20 -11.55
CA PHE A 4 6.66 -8.00 -10.45
C PHE A 4 7.64 -9.09 -10.94
N LYS A 5 7.96 -9.13 -12.24
CA LYS A 5 8.88 -10.14 -12.77
C LYS A 5 10.28 -9.96 -12.20
N GLY A 6 10.86 -11.04 -11.66
CA GLY A 6 12.22 -11.04 -11.11
C GLY A 6 12.37 -10.42 -9.72
N LYS A 7 11.27 -10.14 -9.01
CA LYS A 7 11.33 -9.68 -7.62
C LYS A 7 11.54 -10.86 -6.68
N GLN A 8 12.40 -10.67 -5.68
CA GLN A 8 12.70 -11.69 -4.65
C GLN A 8 11.48 -12.06 -3.82
N PHE A 9 10.58 -11.10 -3.60
CA PHE A 9 9.37 -11.29 -2.80
C PHE A 9 8.15 -11.51 -3.70
N GLN A 10 7.21 -12.32 -3.21
CA GLN A 10 5.94 -12.53 -3.89
C GLN A 10 5.20 -11.21 -4.08
N LYS A 11 4.52 -11.06 -5.22
CA LYS A 11 3.74 -9.86 -5.56
C LYS A 11 2.76 -9.46 -4.45
N ASP A 12 2.17 -10.44 -3.77
CA ASP A 12 1.12 -10.22 -2.77
C ASP A 12 1.70 -9.54 -1.52
N VAL A 13 2.92 -9.92 -1.12
CA VAL A 13 3.65 -9.27 0.00
C VAL A 13 3.93 -7.81 -0.34
N ILE A 14 4.40 -7.54 -1.56
CA ILE A 14 4.73 -6.19 -2.01
C ILE A 14 3.46 -5.32 -2.05
N ILE A 15 2.37 -5.85 -2.59
CA ILE A 15 1.08 -5.15 -2.67
C ILE A 15 0.54 -4.85 -1.27
N VAL A 16 0.62 -5.80 -0.34
CA VAL A 16 0.16 -5.61 1.04
C VAL A 16 1.00 -4.56 1.75
N ALA A 17 2.32 -4.61 1.65
CA ALA A 17 3.23 -3.65 2.28
C ALA A 17 2.98 -2.21 1.78
N VAL A 18 2.92 -2.03 0.46
CA VAL A 18 2.65 -0.72 -0.16
C VAL A 18 1.21 -0.28 0.14
N GLY A 19 0.26 -1.21 0.19
CA GLY A 19 -1.13 -0.95 0.55
C GLY A 19 -1.28 -0.45 1.98
N TYR A 20 -0.53 -1.02 2.94
CA TYR A 20 -0.50 -0.54 4.32
C TYR A 20 0.00 0.90 4.39
N TYR A 21 1.11 1.20 3.70
CA TYR A 21 1.65 2.56 3.64
C TYR A 21 0.68 3.58 3.03
N LEU A 22 -0.02 3.22 1.95
CA LEU A 22 -0.94 4.13 1.27
C LEU A 22 -2.26 4.35 2.01
N ARG A 23 -2.70 3.37 2.83
CA ARG A 23 -4.01 3.40 3.50
C ARG A 23 -3.93 3.92 4.93
N TYR A 24 -2.83 3.65 5.63
CA TYR A 24 -2.65 3.97 7.03
C TYR A 24 -1.44 4.88 7.21
N ASN A 25 -1.43 5.71 8.25
CA ASN A 25 -0.31 6.58 8.59
C ASN A 25 0.81 5.79 9.31
N LEU A 26 1.27 4.70 8.70
CA LEU A 26 2.32 3.83 9.24
C LEU A 26 3.68 4.19 8.64
N SER A 27 4.70 4.22 9.48
CA SER A 27 6.10 4.31 9.08
C SER A 27 6.59 3.01 8.43
N TYR A 28 7.69 3.09 7.67
CA TYR A 28 8.30 1.91 7.06
C TYR A 28 8.77 0.87 8.07
N ARG A 29 9.10 1.29 9.31
CA ARG A 29 9.51 0.37 10.39
C ARG A 29 8.32 -0.38 10.97
N GLU A 30 7.20 0.30 11.21
CA GLU A 30 5.97 -0.35 11.67
C GLU A 30 5.47 -1.37 10.64
N ILE A 31 5.54 -1.06 9.35
CA ILE A 31 5.18 -2.04 8.30
C ILE A 31 6.16 -3.23 8.29
N GLN A 32 7.44 -2.99 8.54
CA GLN A 32 8.44 -4.05 8.66
C GLN A 32 8.15 -4.96 9.86
N GLU A 33 7.77 -4.41 11.01
CA GLU A 33 7.36 -5.16 12.19
C GLU A 33 6.08 -5.98 11.92
N LEU A 34 5.06 -5.39 11.31
CA LEU A 34 3.83 -6.11 10.94
C LEU A 34 4.07 -7.27 9.97
N LEU A 35 5.03 -7.13 9.05
CA LEU A 35 5.44 -8.22 8.16
C LEU A 35 6.23 -9.28 8.92
N TYR A 36 7.11 -8.87 9.83
CA TYR A 36 7.89 -9.76 10.68
C TYR A 36 7.00 -10.63 11.57
N ASP A 37 5.95 -10.07 12.16
CA ASP A 37 4.95 -10.80 12.96
C ASP A 37 4.22 -11.87 12.14
N ARG A 38 4.17 -11.72 10.81
CA ARG A 38 3.62 -12.70 9.86
C ARG A 38 4.68 -13.68 9.33
N GLY A 39 5.88 -13.69 9.91
CA GLY A 39 7.00 -14.53 9.50
C GLY A 39 7.74 -14.05 8.26
N ILE A 40 7.49 -12.81 7.80
CA ILE A 40 8.11 -12.25 6.59
C ILE A 40 9.20 -11.27 7.01
N ASN A 41 10.46 -11.70 6.88
CA ASN A 41 11.61 -10.85 7.19
C ASN A 41 11.99 -9.97 5.99
N VAL A 42 11.76 -8.66 6.11
CA VAL A 42 12.05 -7.65 5.08
C VAL A 42 12.64 -6.42 5.76
N CYS A 43 13.71 -5.83 5.23
CA CYS A 43 14.20 -4.55 5.73
C CYS A 43 13.26 -3.38 5.39
N HIS A 44 13.08 -2.42 6.30
CA HIS A 44 12.27 -1.21 6.07
C HIS A 44 12.71 -0.40 4.83
N THR A 45 13.99 -0.43 4.47
CA THR A 45 14.52 0.21 3.24
C THR A 45 14.02 -0.48 1.96
N THR A 46 13.78 -1.79 1.99
CA THR A 46 13.16 -2.53 0.89
C THR A 46 11.71 -2.10 0.70
N ILE A 47 10.97 -1.90 1.80
CA ILE A 47 9.60 -1.38 1.78
C ILE A 47 9.57 0.02 1.21
N TYR A 48 10.50 0.90 1.61
CA TYR A 48 10.66 2.22 1.02
C TYR A 48 10.83 2.16 -0.52
N ARG A 49 11.70 1.28 -1.02
CA ARG A 49 11.91 1.10 -2.47
C ARG A 49 10.64 0.63 -3.18
N TRP A 50 9.88 -0.30 -2.59
CA TRP A 50 8.60 -0.73 -3.14
C TRP A 50 7.57 0.39 -3.17
N VAL A 51 7.50 1.21 -2.13
CA VAL A 51 6.59 2.35 -2.10
C VAL A 51 6.95 3.35 -3.19
N GLN A 52 8.23 3.68 -3.38
CA GLN A 52 8.65 4.58 -4.46
C GLN A 52 8.32 4.01 -5.85
N GLU A 53 8.52 2.71 -6.06
CA GLU A 53 8.31 2.06 -7.35
C GLU A 53 6.81 1.87 -7.68
N TYR A 54 6.01 1.44 -6.70
CA TYR A 54 4.67 0.92 -6.96
C TYR A 54 3.52 1.81 -6.47
N SER A 55 3.78 2.81 -5.62
CA SER A 55 2.74 3.67 -5.04
C SER A 55 1.79 4.25 -6.09
N LYS A 56 2.35 4.86 -7.15
CA LYS A 56 1.57 5.48 -8.23
C LYS A 56 0.67 4.46 -8.93
N VAL A 57 1.19 3.28 -9.22
CA VAL A 57 0.45 2.23 -9.94
C VAL A 57 -0.68 1.69 -9.06
N LEU A 58 -0.38 1.34 -7.81
CA LEU A 58 -1.40 0.83 -6.89
C LEU A 58 -2.48 1.88 -6.59
N TYR A 59 -2.09 3.13 -6.40
CA TYR A 59 -3.03 4.22 -6.15
C TYR A 59 -4.02 4.39 -7.32
N HIS A 60 -3.54 4.37 -8.56
CA HIS A 60 -4.43 4.47 -9.73
C HIS A 60 -5.36 3.26 -9.86
N LEU A 61 -4.87 2.05 -9.61
CA LEU A 61 -5.70 0.85 -9.61
C LEU A 61 -6.78 0.89 -8.52
N TRP A 62 -6.41 1.34 -7.31
CA TRP A 62 -7.33 1.49 -6.20
C TRP A 62 -8.38 2.56 -6.47
N LYS A 63 -7.97 3.74 -6.95
CA LYS A 63 -8.87 4.84 -7.35
C LYS A 63 -9.85 4.40 -8.45
N LYS A 64 -9.40 3.65 -9.44
CA LYS A 64 -10.27 3.10 -10.50
C LYS A 64 -11.31 2.14 -9.92
N LYS A 65 -10.92 1.26 -9.01
CA LYS A 65 -11.81 0.27 -8.38
C LYS A 65 -12.83 0.93 -7.43
N ASN A 66 -12.43 1.98 -6.72
CA ASN A 66 -13.28 2.71 -5.78
C ASN A 66 -14.13 3.81 -6.42
N ARG A 67 -14.08 3.97 -7.75
CA ARG A 67 -14.88 4.97 -8.45
C ARG A 67 -16.39 4.65 -8.45
N GLN A 68 -16.77 3.46 -7.98
CA GLN A 68 -18.16 3.03 -7.84
C GLN A 68 -18.70 3.42 -6.44
N SER A 69 -19.01 4.69 -6.23
CA SER A 69 -19.97 5.11 -5.22
C SER A 69 -20.70 6.33 -5.75
N PHE A 70 -21.89 6.08 -6.29
CA PHE A 70 -22.70 7.07 -6.98
C PHE A 70 -23.83 7.57 -6.05
N TYR A 71 -23.94 8.91 -5.96
CA TYR A 71 -25.12 9.73 -5.62
C TYR A 71 -25.53 10.00 -4.16
N SER A 72 -24.63 10.02 -3.18
CA SER A 72 -24.97 10.63 -1.88
C SER A 72 -23.76 11.32 -1.27
N TRP A 73 -23.56 12.60 -1.60
CA TRP A 73 -22.69 13.47 -0.82
C TRP A 73 -23.35 13.74 0.52
N LYS A 74 -22.81 13.16 1.60
CA LYS A 74 -23.01 13.67 2.96
C LYS A 74 -21.71 14.40 3.32
N MET A 75 -21.79 15.73 3.38
CA MET A 75 -20.74 16.56 3.96
C MET A 75 -20.87 16.41 5.47
N ASP A 76 -19.98 15.63 6.08
CA ASP A 76 -19.82 15.65 7.54
C ASP A 76 -18.89 16.82 7.87
N GLU A 77 -19.47 17.98 8.17
CA GLU A 77 -18.73 19.14 8.66
C GLU A 77 -18.02 18.77 9.97
N THR A 78 -16.69 18.66 9.91
CA THR A 78 -15.85 18.48 11.10
C THR A 78 -15.27 19.83 11.46
N TYR A 79 -15.82 20.47 12.50
CA TYR A 79 -15.22 21.65 13.12
C TYR A 79 -14.02 21.20 13.98
N ILE A 80 -12.85 21.81 13.73
CA ILE A 80 -11.65 21.68 14.57
C ILE A 80 -11.59 22.88 15.51
#